data_AF-A0A535KHE0-F1
#
_entry.id   AF-A0A535KHE0-F1
#
_cell.length_a   1.000
_cell.length_b   1.000
_cell.length_c   1.000
_cell.angle_alpha   90.00
_cell.angle_beta   90.00
_cell.angle_gamma   90.00
#
_symmetry.space_group_name_H-M   'P 1'
#
loop_
_entity.id
_entity.type
_entity.pdbx_description
1 polymer ?
#
loop_
_entity_poly.entity_id
_entity_poly.type
_entity_poly.pdbx_seq_one_letter_code
_entity_poly.pdbx_strand_id
1 'polypeptide(L)'
;KMQQEGQFEQMPKKEAKRLTDELDRLMFHFDGIADMKRLPGALYVVDPRKEHIAVTEANRLKIPVVAITDSNCDPDLITYVIPGNDDAIRAVKLLTGKIADACQEGRQEAAARGEILPEVEEREFLETPRYEEIEEYLEDEEDYLPTVSEEEFIGRTAGDEEAR
;
A
#
# COMPACT_ATOMS: atom_id res chain seq x y z
N LYS A 1 -16.11 -10.63 -2.95
CA LYS A 1 -17.06 -11.66 -3.50
C LYS A 1 -17.74 -12.48 -2.41
N MET A 2 -17.03 -13.24 -1.56
CA MET A 2 -17.67 -14.06 -0.51
C MET A 2 -18.51 -13.26 0.51
N GLN A 3 -18.05 -12.08 0.91
CA GLN A 3 -18.80 -11.16 1.79
C GLN A 3 -20.05 -10.59 1.10
N GLN A 4 -19.94 -10.17 -0.16
CA GLN A 4 -21.05 -9.66 -0.98
C GLN A 4 -22.09 -10.74 -1.32
N GLU A 5 -21.68 -12.00 -1.36
CA GLU A 5 -22.54 -13.17 -1.59
C GLU A 5 -23.23 -13.68 -0.29
N GLY A 6 -23.04 -13.00 0.85
CA GLY A 6 -23.69 -13.35 2.12
C GLY A 6 -23.18 -14.65 2.75
N GLN A 7 -22.04 -15.19 2.29
CA GLN A 7 -21.51 -16.47 2.79
C GLN A 7 -21.03 -16.36 4.25
N PHE A 8 -20.68 -15.16 4.71
CA PHE A 8 -20.23 -14.91 6.09
C PHE A 8 -21.35 -15.10 7.11
N GLU A 9 -22.61 -14.89 6.71
CA GLU A 9 -23.78 -15.09 7.59
C GLU A 9 -24.10 -16.56 7.83
N GLN A 10 -23.64 -17.45 6.94
CA GLN A 10 -23.84 -18.90 7.03
C GLN A 10 -22.71 -19.61 7.78
N MET A 11 -21.63 -18.89 8.10
CA MET A 11 -20.46 -19.42 8.79
C MET A 11 -20.57 -19.33 10.32
N PRO A 12 -19.85 -20.17 11.07
CA PRO A 12 -19.68 -20.00 12.52
C PRO A 12 -19.13 -18.60 12.83
N LYS A 13 -19.68 -17.92 13.85
CA LYS A 13 -19.30 -16.54 14.23
C LYS A 13 -17.79 -16.33 14.37
N LYS A 14 -17.05 -17.34 14.84
CA LYS A 14 -15.59 -17.29 14.98
C LYS A 14 -14.86 -17.25 13.63
N GLU A 15 -15.31 -18.06 12.66
CA GLU A 15 -14.72 -18.11 11.32
C GLU A 15 -15.08 -16.87 10.51
N ALA A 16 -16.34 -16.42 10.62
CA ALA A 16 -16.79 -15.17 10.04
C ALA A 16 -15.95 -13.98 10.55
N LYS A 17 -15.71 -13.90 11.86
CA LYS A 17 -14.85 -12.85 12.44
C LYS A 17 -13.43 -12.91 11.88
N ARG A 18 -12.78 -14.07 11.92
CA ARG A 18 -11.41 -14.25 11.40
C ARG A 18 -11.27 -13.79 9.95
N LEU A 19 -12.24 -14.13 9.09
CA LEU A 19 -12.23 -13.75 7.69
C LEU A 19 -12.51 -12.25 7.49
N THR A 20 -13.32 -11.63 8.35
CA THR A 20 -13.51 -10.18 8.35
C THR A 20 -12.21 -9.47 8.76
N ASP A 21 -11.58 -9.89 9.85
CA ASP A 21 -10.31 -9.29 10.32
C ASP A 21 -9.21 -9.41 9.25
N GLU A 22 -9.13 -10.58 8.58
CA GLU A 22 -8.21 -10.81 7.46
C GLU A 22 -8.53 -9.92 6.25
N LEU A 23 -9.81 -9.74 5.93
CA LEU A 23 -10.24 -8.86 4.85
C LEU A 23 -9.89 -7.40 5.15
N ASP A 24 -10.16 -6.92 6.37
CA ASP A 24 -9.89 -5.55 6.78
C ASP A 24 -8.39 -5.24 6.71
N ARG A 25 -7.54 -6.18 7.16
CA ARG A 25 -6.08 -6.09 7.01
C ARG A 25 -5.65 -6.02 5.55
N LEU A 26 -6.21 -6.88 4.69
CA LEU A 26 -5.89 -6.87 3.26
C LEU A 26 -6.31 -5.56 2.59
N MET A 27 -7.50 -5.05 2.92
CA MET A 27 -7.99 -3.78 2.41
C MET A 27 -7.09 -2.63 2.88
N PHE A 28 -6.71 -2.60 4.15
CA PHE A 28 -5.82 -1.57 4.68
C PHE A 28 -4.48 -1.46 3.92
N HIS A 29 -3.84 -2.59 3.61
CA HIS A 29 -2.53 -2.59 2.94
C HIS A 29 -2.59 -2.51 1.41
N PHE A 30 -3.63 -3.06 0.77
CA PHE A 30 -3.63 -3.29 -0.67
C PHE A 30 -4.74 -2.58 -1.43
N ASP A 31 -5.66 -1.87 -0.77
CA ASP A 31 -6.79 -1.21 -1.45
C ASP A 31 -6.33 -0.27 -2.58
N GLY A 32 -5.27 0.51 -2.36
CA GLY A 32 -4.74 1.45 -3.35
C GLY A 32 -4.20 0.81 -4.65
N ILE A 33 -3.88 -0.50 -4.63
CA ILE A 33 -3.38 -1.23 -5.81
C ILE A 33 -4.35 -2.32 -6.30
N ALA A 34 -5.43 -2.59 -5.57
CA ALA A 34 -6.33 -3.70 -5.83
C ALA A 34 -6.94 -3.66 -7.25
N ASP A 35 -7.18 -2.45 -7.77
CA ASP A 35 -7.77 -2.24 -9.09
C ASP A 35 -6.74 -2.13 -10.24
N MET A 36 -5.44 -2.17 -9.94
CA MET A 36 -4.40 -2.01 -10.95
C MET A 36 -4.27 -3.24 -11.85
N LYS A 37 -4.80 -3.16 -13.06
CA LYS A 37 -4.68 -4.22 -14.10
C LYS A 37 -3.31 -4.23 -14.82
N ARG A 38 -2.55 -3.14 -14.70
CA ARG A 38 -1.25 -2.94 -15.34
C ARG A 38 -0.32 -2.14 -14.44
N LEU A 39 0.98 -2.23 -14.70
CA LEU A 39 1.98 -1.41 -14.02
C LEU A 39 1.72 0.10 -14.26
N PRO A 40 2.03 0.96 -13.28
CA PRO A 40 1.86 2.40 -13.42
C PRO A 40 2.79 2.96 -14.49
N GLY A 41 2.33 4.01 -15.18
CA GLY A 41 3.14 4.71 -16.19
C GLY A 41 4.18 5.67 -15.59
N ALA A 42 3.98 6.10 -14.35
CA ALA A 42 4.91 6.89 -13.56
C ALA A 42 4.59 6.66 -12.07
N LEU A 43 5.58 6.82 -11.21
CA LEU A 43 5.42 6.73 -9.76
C LEU A 43 5.68 8.11 -9.14
N TYR A 44 4.77 8.58 -8.30
CA TYR A 44 4.97 9.77 -7.49
C TYR A 44 5.29 9.37 -6.04
N VAL A 45 6.40 9.88 -5.51
CA VAL A 45 6.91 9.53 -4.17
C VAL A 45 7.11 10.78 -3.33
N VAL A 46 6.73 10.71 -2.06
CA VAL A 46 7.04 11.71 -1.04
C VAL A 46 8.11 11.12 -0.13
N ASP A 47 9.17 11.88 0.15
CA ASP A 47 10.33 11.42 0.92
C ASP A 47 10.97 10.11 0.37
N PRO A 48 11.76 10.21 -0.73
CA PRO A 48 12.42 9.07 -1.35
C PRO A 48 13.44 8.38 -0.45
N ARG A 49 13.91 9.06 0.60
CA ARG A 49 14.86 8.48 1.56
C ARG A 49 14.15 7.47 2.45
N LYS A 50 12.95 7.80 2.96
CA LYS A 50 12.10 6.82 3.66
C LYS A 50 11.61 5.75 2.69
N GLU A 51 11.16 6.14 1.50
CA GLU A 51 10.57 5.26 0.48
C GLU A 51 11.57 4.68 -0.53
N HIS A 52 12.81 4.43 -0.10
CA HIS A 52 13.90 3.98 -0.97
C HIS A 52 13.62 2.64 -1.68
N ILE A 53 12.82 1.76 -1.06
CA ILE A 53 12.42 0.47 -1.64
C ILE A 53 11.56 0.71 -2.89
N ALA A 54 10.53 1.57 -2.78
CA ALA A 54 9.64 1.89 -3.90
C ALA A 54 10.40 2.52 -5.07
N VAL A 55 11.34 3.43 -4.78
CA VAL A 55 12.20 4.06 -5.80
C VAL A 55 13.08 3.03 -6.50
N THR A 56 13.69 2.11 -5.72
CA THR A 56 14.56 1.06 -6.26
C THR A 56 13.78 0.09 -7.14
N GLU A 57 12.60 -0.33 -6.72
CA GLU A 57 11.73 -1.22 -7.50
C GLU A 57 11.22 -0.54 -8.78
N ALA A 58 10.78 0.72 -8.69
CA ALA A 58 10.36 1.50 -9.85
C ALA A 58 11.49 1.62 -10.88
N ASN A 59 12.71 1.92 -10.43
CA ASN A 59 13.89 1.99 -11.29
C ASN A 59 14.22 0.65 -11.95
N ARG A 60 14.08 -0.47 -11.22
CA ARG A 60 14.26 -1.83 -11.79
C ARG A 60 13.23 -2.14 -12.87
N LEU A 61 11.98 -1.72 -12.67
CA LEU A 61 10.88 -1.87 -13.62
C LEU A 61 10.88 -0.80 -14.73
N LYS A 62 11.84 0.14 -14.71
CA LYS A 62 11.97 1.28 -15.63
C LYS A 62 10.74 2.20 -15.63
N ILE A 63 10.11 2.34 -14.47
CA ILE A 63 9.00 3.26 -14.25
C ILE A 63 9.60 4.61 -13.86
N PRO A 64 9.27 5.72 -14.56
CA PRO A 64 9.81 7.03 -14.23
C PRO A 64 9.29 7.49 -12.86
N VAL A 65 10.21 7.96 -12.02
CA VAL A 65 9.92 8.40 -10.66
C VAL A 65 9.89 9.92 -10.60
N VAL A 66 8.79 10.47 -10.13
CA VAL A 66 8.61 11.89 -9.77
C VAL A 66 8.62 11.96 -8.25
N ALA A 67 9.46 12.80 -7.64
CA ALA A 67 9.46 12.87 -6.19
C ALA A 67 9.80 14.23 -5.60
N ILE A 68 9.25 14.49 -4.41
CA ILE A 68 9.64 15.62 -3.58
C ILE A 68 10.92 15.27 -2.85
N THR A 69 11.97 16.06 -3.06
CA THR A 69 13.26 15.88 -2.39
C THR A 69 13.58 17.07 -1.49
N ASP A 70 13.97 16.78 -0.26
CA ASP A 70 14.60 17.76 0.64
C ASP A 70 16.14 17.58 0.69
N SER A 71 16.79 18.41 1.49
CA SER A 71 18.23 18.46 1.77
C SER A 71 18.93 17.14 2.12
N ASN A 72 18.19 16.09 2.47
CA ASN A 72 18.71 14.81 2.96
C ASN A 72 18.56 13.66 1.95
N CYS A 73 18.08 13.93 0.74
CA CYS A 73 17.79 12.93 -0.28
C CYS A 73 18.75 13.06 -1.48
N ASP A 74 19.32 11.93 -1.93
CA ASP A 74 20.14 11.89 -3.13
C ASP A 74 19.24 11.87 -4.39
N PRO A 75 19.28 12.90 -5.26
CA PRO A 75 18.35 13.03 -6.38
C PRO A 75 18.68 12.10 -7.57
N ASP A 76 19.82 11.42 -7.55
CA ASP A 76 20.35 10.66 -8.69
C ASP A 76 19.45 9.48 -9.11
N LEU A 77 18.67 8.94 -8.17
CA LEU A 77 17.75 7.82 -8.41
C LEU A 77 16.36 8.28 -8.90
N ILE A 78 16.14 9.58 -9.05
CA ILE A 78 14.83 10.17 -9.33
C ILE A 78 14.85 10.78 -10.74
N THR A 79 13.83 10.47 -11.54
CA THR A 79 13.74 10.98 -12.92
C THR A 79 13.34 12.44 -12.95
N TYR A 80 12.36 12.82 -12.13
CA TYR A 80 11.84 14.19 -12.04
C TYR A 80 11.84 14.64 -10.59
N VAL A 81 12.79 15.52 -10.27
CA VAL A 81 13.03 16.01 -8.93
C VAL A 81 12.24 17.28 -8.68
N ILE A 82 11.45 17.30 -7.60
CA ILE A 82 10.72 18.47 -7.12
C ILE A 82 11.39 18.92 -5.81
N PRO A 83 12.18 20.00 -5.81
CA PRO A 83 12.78 20.50 -4.58
C PRO A 83 11.68 21.03 -3.66
N GLY A 84 11.59 20.51 -2.44
CA GLY A 84 10.55 20.89 -1.50
C GLY A 84 10.75 20.28 -0.13
N ASN A 85 10.04 20.84 0.86
CA ASN A 85 10.02 20.31 2.22
C ASN A 85 9.02 19.14 2.29
N ASP A 86 9.52 17.93 2.53
CA ASP A 86 8.75 16.69 2.65
C ASP A 86 8.24 16.42 4.08
N ASP A 87 8.88 16.99 5.11
CA ASP A 87 8.44 16.85 6.51
C ASP A 87 7.17 17.67 6.84
N ALA A 88 6.89 18.73 6.07
CA ALA A 88 5.76 19.61 6.35
C ALA A 88 4.46 19.10 5.69
N ILE A 89 3.50 18.65 6.51
CA ILE A 89 2.16 18.19 6.05
C ILE A 89 1.50 19.20 5.09
N ARG A 90 1.61 20.51 5.35
CA ARG A 90 1.01 21.54 4.49
C ARG A 90 1.70 21.60 3.11
N ALA A 91 3.01 21.42 3.05
CA ALA A 91 3.78 21.42 1.81
C ALA A 91 3.46 20.17 1.00
N VAL A 92 3.44 18.99 1.63
CA VAL A 92 3.04 17.73 0.99
C VAL A 92 1.61 17.81 0.46
N LYS A 93 0.65 18.30 1.25
CA LYS A 93 -0.74 18.47 0.79
C LYS A 93 -0.85 19.40 -0.41
N LEU A 94 -0.09 20.50 -0.42
CA LEU A 94 -0.10 21.45 -1.53
C LEU A 94 0.47 20.82 -2.81
N LEU A 95 1.64 20.17 -2.71
CA LEU A 95 2.33 19.57 -3.85
C LEU A 95 1.56 18.38 -4.41
N THR A 96 1.14 17.46 -3.55
CA THR A 96 0.33 16.30 -3.95
C THR A 96 -1.01 16.75 -4.54
N GLY A 97 -1.65 17.77 -3.97
CA GLY A 97 -2.87 18.34 -4.55
C GLY A 97 -2.65 18.91 -5.96
N LYS A 98 -1.55 19.63 -6.19
CA LYS A 98 -1.20 20.15 -7.52
C LYS A 98 -0.88 19.05 -8.53
N ILE A 99 -0.25 17.97 -8.09
CA ILE A 99 0.01 16.80 -8.94
C ILE A 99 -1.29 16.09 -9.29
N ALA A 100 -2.22 15.96 -8.33
CA ALA A 100 -3.55 15.41 -8.60
C ALA A 100 -4.33 16.26 -9.62
N ASP A 101 -4.32 17.60 -9.46
CA ASP A 101 -4.91 18.53 -10.42
C ASP A 101 -4.31 18.29 -11.83
N ALA A 102 -2.97 18.23 -11.94
CA ALA A 102 -2.27 18.01 -13.20
C ALA A 102 -2.59 16.64 -13.84
N CYS A 103 -2.74 15.59 -13.04
CA CYS A 103 -3.16 14.27 -13.53
C CYS A 103 -4.59 14.28 -14.10
N GLN A 104 -5.50 15.06 -13.49
CA GLN A 104 -6.86 15.22 -13.99
C GLN A 104 -6.89 16.01 -15.30
N GLU A 105 -6.15 17.13 -15.37
CA GLU A 105 -6.01 17.92 -16.60
C GLU A 105 -5.42 17.08 -17.74
N GLY A 106 -4.34 16.35 -17.46
CA GLY A 106 -3.71 15.45 -18.44
C GLY A 106 -4.66 14.35 -18.95
N ARG A 107 -5.53 13.82 -18.08
CA ARG A 107 -6.56 12.85 -18.49
C ARG A 107 -7.59 13.49 -19.41
N GLN A 108 -8.05 14.71 -19.12
CA GLN A 108 -9.01 15.42 -19.95
C GLN A 108 -8.42 15.74 -21.33
N GLU A 109 -7.16 16.17 -21.38
CA GLU A 109 -6.45 16.39 -22.64
C GLU A 109 -6.28 15.11 -23.46
N ALA A 110 -5.88 14.01 -22.84
CA ALA A 110 -5.73 12.72 -23.51
C ALA A 110 -7.08 12.23 -24.08
N ALA A 111 -8.17 12.39 -23.32
CA ALA A 111 -9.52 12.09 -23.80
C ALA A 111 -9.91 12.98 -24.99
N ALA A 112 -9.60 14.28 -24.95
CA ALA A 112 -9.86 15.21 -26.06
C ALA A 112 -9.04 14.88 -27.32
N ARG A 113 -7.86 14.26 -27.17
CA ARG A 113 -7.03 13.76 -28.26
C ARG A 113 -7.47 12.39 -28.79
N GLY A 114 -8.51 11.79 -28.19
CA GLY A 114 -9.06 10.49 -28.61
C GLY A 114 -8.28 9.28 -28.10
N GLU A 115 -7.47 9.44 -27.04
CA GLU A 115 -6.77 8.32 -26.41
C GLU A 115 -7.73 7.50 -25.55
N ILE A 116 -7.65 6.17 -25.65
CA ILE A 116 -8.46 5.26 -24.83
C ILE A 116 -7.80 5.15 -23.45
N LEU A 117 -8.36 5.87 -22.49
CA LEU A 117 -7.94 5.80 -21.09
C LEU A 117 -8.75 4.73 -20.35
N PRO A 118 -8.16 4.04 -19.37
CA PRO A 118 -8.93 3.16 -18.51
C PRO A 118 -10.01 3.98 -17.79
N GLU A 119 -11.24 3.48 -17.82
CA GLU A 119 -12.32 4.03 -16.99
C GLU A 119 -11.90 3.97 -15.53
N VAL A 120 -12.12 5.08 -14.83
CA VAL A 120 -11.91 5.15 -13.39
C VAL A 120 -13.28 5.05 -12.78
N GLU A 121 -13.54 3.91 -12.16
CA GLU A 121 -14.70 3.77 -11.28
C GLU A 121 -14.50 4.71 -10.10
N GLU A 122 -15.42 5.66 -9.92
CA GLU A 122 -15.49 6.42 -8.67
C GLU A 122 -15.81 5.42 -7.55
N ARG A 123 -14.83 5.16 -6.70
CA ARG A 123 -15.03 4.49 -5.43
C ARG A 123 -14.91 5.51 -4.32
N GLU A 124 -15.82 5.41 -3.35
CA GLU A 124 -15.58 6.05 -2.06
C GLU A 124 -14.33 5.41 -1.46
N PHE A 125 -13.28 6.22 -1.32
CA PHE A 125 -12.14 5.83 -0.48
C PHE A 125 -12.71 5.55 0.91
N LEU A 126 -12.49 4.34 1.42
CA LEU A 126 -12.73 4.07 2.84
C LEU A 126 -11.84 5.04 3.61
N GLU A 127 -12.42 5.76 4.58
CA GLU A 127 -11.64 6.60 5.47
C GLU A 127 -10.54 5.74 6.08
N THR A 128 -9.28 6.02 5.72
CA THR A 128 -8.14 5.38 6.38
C THR A 128 -8.29 5.65 7.87
N PRO A 129 -8.37 4.61 8.72
CA PRO A 129 -8.44 4.82 10.16
C PRO A 129 -7.25 5.65 10.61
N ARG A 130 -7.44 6.44 11.66
CA ARG A 130 -6.34 7.25 12.21
C ARG A 130 -5.22 6.33 12.68
N TYR A 131 -3.99 6.83 12.66
CA TYR A 131 -2.79 6.11 13.14
C TYR A 131 -2.97 5.53 14.55
N GLU A 132 -3.73 6.23 15.40
CA GLU A 132 -4.08 5.82 16.77
C GLU A 132 -5.03 4.60 16.80
N GLU A 133 -5.93 4.48 15.83
CA GLU A 133 -6.85 3.34 15.69
C GLU A 133 -6.12 2.11 15.13
N ILE A 134 -4.97 2.30 14.48
CA ILE A 134 -4.11 1.24 13.93
C ILE A 134 -3.24 0.58 15.02
N GLU A 135 -2.71 1.36 15.98
CA GLU A 135 -1.95 0.82 17.13
C GLU A 135 -2.83 -0.03 18.04
N GLU A 136 -4.07 0.41 18.32
CA GLU A 136 -5.04 -0.36 19.13
C GLU A 136 -5.34 -1.73 18.49
N TYR A 137 -5.50 -1.78 17.17
CA TYR A 137 -5.71 -3.05 16.43
C TYR A 137 -4.49 -3.99 16.45
N LEU A 138 -3.28 -3.44 16.47
CA LEU A 138 -2.04 -4.23 16.49
C LEU A 138 -1.67 -4.70 17.90
N GLU A 139 -1.96 -3.91 18.93
CA GLU A 139 -1.81 -4.30 20.34
C GLU A 139 -2.78 -5.44 20.70
N ASP A 140 -4.02 -5.41 20.19
CA ASP A 140 -5.00 -6.49 20.39
C ASP A 140 -4.60 -7.82 19.71
N GLU A 141 -3.73 -7.79 18.69
CA GLU A 141 -3.24 -8.99 17.97
C GLU A 141 -2.08 -9.69 18.70
N GLU A 142 -1.25 -8.96 19.46
CA GLU A 142 -0.12 -9.53 20.22
C GLU A 142 -0.59 -10.53 21.29
N ASP A 143 -1.82 -10.33 21.81
CA ASP A 143 -2.50 -11.22 22.75
C ASP A 143 -3.12 -12.48 22.09
N TYR A 144 -3.22 -12.51 20.76
CA TYR A 144 -3.89 -13.59 20.00
C TYR A 144 -2.96 -14.47 19.16
N LEU A 145 -1.69 -14.07 18.99
CA LEU A 145 -0.69 -14.94 18.39
C LEU A 145 -0.31 -16.04 19.39
N PRO A 146 -0.51 -17.33 19.07
CA PRO A 146 0.08 -18.38 19.88
C PRO A 146 1.59 -18.18 19.86
N THR A 147 2.21 -18.10 21.03
CA THR A 147 3.67 -18.14 21.19
C THR A 147 4.16 -19.55 20.85
N VAL A 148 4.14 -19.90 19.56
CA VAL A 148 4.85 -21.08 19.07
C VAL A 148 6.33 -20.81 19.25
N SER A 149 7.01 -21.69 20.00
CA SER A 149 8.45 -21.60 20.15
C SER A 149 9.12 -21.75 18.78
N GLU A 150 10.32 -21.17 18.59
CA GLU A 150 11.10 -21.37 17.36
C GLU A 150 11.28 -22.86 17.03
N GLU A 151 11.29 -23.73 18.04
CA GLU A 151 11.40 -25.19 17.90
C GLU A 151 10.15 -25.81 17.24
N GLU A 152 8.95 -25.33 17.58
CA GLU A 152 7.69 -25.77 16.96
C GLU A 152 7.54 -25.24 15.53
N PHE A 153 7.99 -24.01 15.26
CA PHE A 153 7.94 -23.41 13.93
C PHE A 153 8.88 -24.10 12.92
N ILE A 154 10.04 -24.58 13.38
CA ILE A 154 11.04 -25.27 12.53
C ILE A 154 10.73 -26.77 12.38
N GLY A 155 9.71 -27.30 13.08
CA GLY A 155 9.27 -28.69 12.95
C GLY A 155 10.30 -29.71 13.44
N ARG A 156 11.26 -29.32 14.28
CA ARG A 156 12.23 -30.23 14.87
C ARG A 156 11.62 -30.85 16.12
N THR A 157 11.07 -32.04 15.98
CA THR A 157 10.79 -32.87 17.16
C THR A 157 12.11 -33.33 17.76
N ALA A 158 12.26 -33.15 19.07
CA ALA A 158 13.34 -33.74 19.86
C ALA A 158 13.30 -35.27 19.72
N GLY A 159 14.02 -35.79 18.73
CA GLY A 159 13.99 -37.19 18.32
C GLY A 159 14.79 -37.48 17.05
N ASP A 160 15.05 -36.48 16.20
CA ASP A 160 15.75 -36.67 14.93
C ASP A 160 17.30 -36.65 15.00
N GLU A 161 17.88 -36.63 16.21
CA GLU A 161 19.34 -36.69 16.39
C GLU A 161 19.93 -38.10 16.54
N GLU A 162 19.13 -39.18 16.49
CA GLU A 162 19.64 -40.55 16.68
C GLU A 162 19.64 -41.46 15.43
N ALA A 163 19.49 -40.91 14.22
CA ALA A 163 19.58 -41.73 13.01
C ALA A 163 20.17 -41.01 11.78
N ARG A 164 21.47 -40.70 11.81
CA ARG A 164 22.44 -40.99 10.72
C ARG A 164 23.86 -40.53 11.03
#